data_AF-A0A0F5LSS1-F1
#
_entry.id   AF-A0A0F5LSS1-F1
#
_cell.length_a   1.000
_cell.length_b   1.000
_cell.length_c   1.000
_cell.angle_alpha   90.00
_cell.angle_beta   90.00
_cell.angle_gamma   90.00
#
_symmetry.space_group_name_H-M   'P 1'
#
loop_
_entity.id
_entity.type
_entity.pdbx_description
1 polymer ?
#
loop_
_entity_poly.entity_id
_entity_poly.type
_entity_poly.pdbx_seq_one_letter_code
_entity_poly.pdbx_strand_id
1 'polypeptide(L)'
;MARSPLALAVLLALVGTTAAFAQAAAPAAPTVPAAPEISIDPAAGLAAATDSTEVLTGLYATRAVIEICAIEVPEATTTAMTADQIRFERKMGWDPATALQAYGGIKASVQSTNPDCTDGSPDRQGVDAVLSVYAGAQ
;
A
#
# COMPACT_ATOMS: atom_id res chain seq x y z
N MET A 1 -64.02 64.02 10.26
CA MET A 1 -63.95 64.66 8.92
C MET A 1 -62.68 64.13 8.26
N ALA A 2 -62.80 63.07 7.44
CA ALA A 2 -62.82 63.14 5.96
C ALA A 2 -61.44 63.59 5.41
N ARG A 3 -60.69 62.90 4.54
CA ARG A 3 -60.99 62.08 3.33
C ARG A 3 -59.73 61.22 3.02
N SER A 4 -59.80 59.88 2.87
CA SER A 4 -59.75 59.05 1.62
C SER A 4 -58.64 59.39 0.59
N PRO A 5 -58.13 58.46 -0.28
CA PRO A 5 -58.52 57.04 -0.56
C PRO A 5 -57.32 56.04 -0.61
N LEU A 6 -57.47 54.76 -0.27
CA LEU A 6 -57.87 53.64 -1.14
C LEU A 6 -57.02 53.46 -2.42
N ALA A 7 -55.98 52.63 -2.33
CA ALA A 7 -55.44 51.84 -3.43
C ALA A 7 -55.34 50.39 -2.90
N LEU A 8 -56.34 49.56 -3.22
CA LEU A 8 -56.20 48.49 -4.21
C LEU A 8 -54.94 47.64 -3.92
N ALA A 9 -55.15 46.46 -3.33
CA ALA A 9 -55.05 45.21 -4.08
C ALA A 9 -53.61 45.00 -4.59
N VAL A 10 -52.87 44.00 -4.14
CA VAL A 10 -53.14 42.61 -4.43
C VAL A 10 -52.13 41.81 -3.59
N LEU A 11 -52.66 40.76 -2.98
CA LEU A 11 -52.01 39.49 -2.70
C LEU A 11 -50.59 39.27 -3.24
N LEU A 12 -49.76 38.66 -2.39
CA LEU A 12 -48.90 37.52 -2.71
C LEU A 12 -48.25 37.51 -4.11
N ALA A 13 -46.93 37.63 -4.16
CA ALA A 13 -46.06 36.55 -4.67
C ALA A 13 -44.60 37.00 -4.75
N LEU A 14 -43.70 36.01 -4.71
CA LEU A 14 -42.24 36.06 -4.75
C LEU A 14 -41.60 36.41 -3.39
N VAL A 15 -41.58 35.49 -2.42
CA VAL A 15 -40.70 34.30 -2.38
C VAL A 15 -39.24 34.67 -2.62
N GLY A 16 -38.43 34.45 -1.59
CA GLY A 16 -37.07 33.96 -1.81
C GLY A 16 -35.95 34.91 -1.44
N THR A 17 -35.62 34.92 -0.14
CA THR A 17 -34.26 34.71 0.38
C THR A 17 -33.10 35.39 -0.35
N THR A 18 -32.45 36.33 0.31
CA THR A 18 -31.00 36.24 0.57
C THR A 18 -30.64 37.06 1.81
N ALA A 19 -30.09 36.38 2.80
CA ALA A 19 -29.53 36.95 4.01
C ALA A 19 -28.05 37.26 3.79
N ALA A 20 -27.61 38.46 4.21
CA ALA A 20 -26.21 38.85 4.35
C ALA A 20 -26.20 40.22 5.06
N PHE A 21 -25.42 40.57 6.09
CA PHE A 21 -24.28 40.01 6.79
C PHE A 21 -24.34 40.50 8.24
N ALA A 22 -23.98 39.68 9.22
CA ALA A 22 -23.73 40.12 10.60
C ALA A 22 -22.32 39.67 11.01
N GLN A 23 -21.52 40.64 11.49
CA GLN A 23 -20.13 40.50 11.89
C GLN A 23 -19.99 39.61 13.13
N ALA A 24 -19.21 38.54 13.03
CA ALA A 24 -18.72 37.78 14.18
C ALA A 24 -17.20 37.95 14.26
N ALA A 25 -16.71 38.27 15.45
CA ALA A 25 -15.29 38.41 15.77
C ALA A 25 -14.49 37.20 15.26
N ALA A 26 -13.37 37.46 14.59
CA ALA A 26 -12.48 36.42 14.10
C ALA A 26 -11.91 35.62 15.31
N PRO A 27 -11.97 34.28 15.29
CA PRO A 27 -11.28 33.46 16.29
C PRO A 27 -9.78 33.74 16.24
N ALA A 28 -9.13 33.76 17.42
CA ALA A 28 -7.68 33.76 17.49
C ALA A 28 -7.13 32.59 16.65
N ALA A 29 -6.19 32.88 15.74
CA ALA A 29 -5.58 31.86 14.90
C ALA A 29 -4.91 30.80 15.80
N PRO A 30 -5.16 29.50 15.58
CA PRO A 30 -4.45 28.46 16.32
C PRO A 30 -2.95 28.59 16.02
N THR A 31 -2.14 28.66 17.07
CA THR A 31 -0.69 28.55 16.96
C THR A 31 -0.37 27.15 16.43
N VAL A 32 0.02 27.05 15.16
CA VAL A 32 0.56 25.81 14.58
C VAL A 32 1.90 25.56 15.29
N PRO A 33 2.06 24.43 16.02
CA PRO A 33 3.37 24.06 16.55
C PRO A 33 4.36 24.02 15.39
N ALA A 34 5.56 24.58 15.59
CA ALA A 34 6.63 24.47 14.61
C ALA A 34 6.78 23.00 14.21
N ALA A 35 6.82 22.73 12.89
CA ALA A 35 6.96 21.38 12.39
C ALA A 35 8.19 20.74 13.06
N PRO A 36 8.08 19.53 13.63
CA PRO A 36 9.22 18.88 14.24
C PRO A 36 10.33 18.75 13.18
N GLU A 37 11.53 19.21 13.53
CA GLU A 37 12.70 19.07 12.69
C GLU A 37 13.03 17.57 12.60
N ILE A 38 12.75 16.96 11.45
CA ILE A 38 13.01 15.53 11.21
C ILE A 38 14.53 15.36 11.09
N SER A 39 15.17 14.95 12.19
CA SER A 39 16.59 14.58 12.20
C SER A 39 16.71 13.08 11.88
N ILE A 40 17.26 12.75 10.71
CA ILE A 40 17.61 11.38 10.35
C ILE A 40 19.03 11.13 10.88
N ASP A 41 19.17 10.23 11.85
CA ASP A 41 20.47 9.74 12.30
C ASP A 41 20.90 8.54 11.42
N PRO A 42 21.87 8.71 10.49
CA PRO A 42 22.34 7.61 9.65
C PRO A 42 23.14 6.55 10.43
N ALA A 43 23.54 6.83 11.68
CA ALA A 43 24.21 5.88 12.56
C ALA A 43 23.23 5.11 13.45
N ALA A 44 21.96 5.51 13.50
CA ALA A 44 20.92 4.75 14.17
C ALA A 44 20.71 3.43 13.42
N GLY A 45 21.25 2.33 13.97
CA GLY A 45 21.04 1.00 13.43
C GLY A 45 19.54 0.71 13.32
N LEU A 46 19.06 0.35 12.13
CA LEU A 46 17.70 -0.12 11.95
C LEU A 46 17.54 -1.41 12.76
N ALA A 47 16.72 -1.38 13.82
CA ALA A 47 16.52 -2.50 14.74
C ALA A 47 15.93 -3.76 14.07
N ALA A 48 15.56 -3.68 12.79
CA ALA A 48 14.97 -4.75 11.99
C ALA A 48 15.79 -5.00 10.71
N ALA A 49 17.12 -5.13 10.81
CA ALA A 49 17.88 -5.70 9.71
C ALA A 49 17.47 -7.18 9.57
N THR A 50 16.46 -7.45 8.74
CA THR A 50 16.03 -8.82 8.42
C THR A 50 17.19 -9.59 7.82
N ASP A 51 17.42 -10.80 8.31
CA ASP A 51 18.49 -11.65 7.80
C ASP A 51 18.28 -11.90 6.29
N SER A 52 19.33 -11.75 5.49
CA SER A 52 19.25 -11.98 4.04
C SER A 52 18.93 -13.44 3.71
N THR A 53 19.23 -14.38 4.60
CA THR A 53 18.82 -15.78 4.48
C THR A 53 17.31 -15.94 4.64
N GLU A 54 16.69 -15.23 5.59
CA GLU A 54 15.24 -15.27 5.80
C GLU A 54 14.50 -14.67 4.61
N VAL A 55 14.99 -13.53 4.09
CA VAL A 55 14.41 -12.88 2.91
C VAL A 55 14.50 -13.78 1.69
N LEU A 56 15.66 -14.41 1.42
CA LEU A 56 15.81 -15.31 0.28
C LEU A 56 14.89 -16.54 0.43
N THR A 57 14.78 -17.08 1.64
CA THR A 57 13.88 -18.21 1.92
C THR A 57 12.42 -17.85 1.64
N GLY A 58 11.97 -16.67 2.08
CA GLY A 58 10.63 -16.17 1.78
C GLY A 58 10.39 -15.96 0.28
N LEU A 59 11.40 -15.44 -0.44
CA LEU A 59 11.34 -15.27 -1.90
C LEU A 59 11.23 -16.61 -2.63
N TYR A 60 12.03 -17.61 -2.23
CA TYR A 60 11.94 -18.97 -2.76
C TYR A 60 10.61 -19.64 -2.44
N ALA A 61 10.09 -19.47 -1.22
CA ALA A 61 8.78 -20.00 -0.85
C ALA A 61 7.67 -19.39 -1.72
N THR A 62 7.69 -18.07 -1.91
CA THR A 62 6.75 -17.36 -2.79
C THR A 62 6.82 -17.89 -4.22
N ARG A 63 8.04 -18.04 -4.76
CA ARG A 63 8.26 -18.58 -6.11
C ARG A 63 7.78 -20.03 -6.23
N ALA A 64 7.97 -20.84 -5.19
CA ALA A 64 7.46 -22.19 -5.14
C ALA A 64 5.92 -22.23 -5.17
N VAL A 65 5.22 -21.37 -4.41
CA VAL A 65 3.75 -21.28 -4.45
C VAL A 65 3.27 -20.84 -5.84
N ILE A 66 3.93 -19.85 -6.45
CA ILE A 66 3.62 -19.41 -7.83
C ILE A 66 3.70 -20.60 -8.80
N GLU A 67 4.76 -21.39 -8.73
CA GLU A 67 4.93 -22.56 -9.60
C GLU A 67 3.95 -23.70 -9.29
N ILE A 68 3.70 -24.00 -8.01
CA ILE A 68 2.81 -25.10 -7.57
C ILE A 68 1.36 -24.78 -7.94
N CYS A 69 0.93 -23.54 -7.73
CA CYS A 69 -0.42 -23.07 -8.01
C CYS A 69 -0.59 -22.52 -9.44
N ALA A 70 0.45 -22.57 -10.27
CA ALA A 70 0.45 -22.07 -11.65
C ALA A 70 -0.08 -20.63 -11.77
N ILE A 71 0.36 -19.75 -10.87
CA ILE A 71 -0.06 -18.35 -10.82
C ILE A 71 0.62 -17.59 -11.97
N GLU A 72 -0.17 -16.92 -12.80
CA GLU A 72 0.37 -16.05 -13.85
C GLU A 72 0.97 -14.78 -13.24
N VAL A 73 2.24 -14.52 -13.58
CA VAL A 73 2.98 -13.34 -13.10
C VAL A 73 3.53 -12.58 -14.29
N PRO A 74 3.38 -11.23 -14.35
CA PRO A 74 3.96 -10.44 -15.42
C PRO A 74 5.48 -10.63 -15.56
N GLU A 75 5.98 -10.56 -16.80
CA GLU A 75 7.41 -10.77 -17.08
C GLU A 75 8.31 -9.78 -16.35
N ALA A 76 7.90 -8.50 -16.28
CA ALA A 76 8.64 -7.46 -15.57
C ALA A 76 8.80 -7.79 -14.07
N THR A 77 7.71 -8.24 -13.43
CA THR A 77 7.69 -8.70 -12.04
C THR A 77 8.60 -9.91 -11.84
N THR A 78 8.50 -10.91 -12.72
CA THR A 78 9.35 -12.12 -12.66
C THR A 78 10.85 -11.77 -12.81
N THR A 79 11.16 -10.80 -13.68
CA THR A 79 12.51 -10.29 -13.90
C THR A 79 13.06 -9.61 -12.65
N ALA A 80 12.27 -8.72 -12.04
CA ALA A 80 12.65 -8.02 -10.81
C ALA A 80 12.86 -8.99 -9.64
N MET A 81 11.95 -9.95 -9.44
CA MET A 81 12.08 -11.01 -8.44
C MET A 81 13.35 -11.85 -8.66
N THR A 82 13.67 -12.19 -9.92
CA THR A 82 14.87 -12.96 -10.24
C THR A 82 16.16 -12.15 -10.00
N ALA A 83 16.15 -10.84 -10.28
CA ALA A 83 17.29 -9.97 -9.99
C ALA A 83 17.55 -9.87 -8.47
N ASP A 84 16.49 -9.77 -7.67
CA ASP A 84 16.54 -9.77 -6.21
C ASP A 84 17.09 -11.08 -5.65
N GLN A 85 16.56 -12.20 -6.15
CA GLN A 85 17.04 -13.54 -5.84
C GLN A 85 18.56 -13.63 -6.04
N ILE A 86 19.05 -13.28 -7.24
CA ILE A 86 20.49 -13.35 -7.57
C ILE A 86 21.31 -12.42 -6.67
N ARG A 87 20.76 -11.24 -6.32
CA ARG A 87 21.42 -10.33 -5.37
C ARG A 87 21.59 -10.99 -4.00
N PHE A 88 20.56 -11.62 -3.46
CA PHE A 88 20.62 -12.28 -2.15
C PHE A 88 21.50 -13.53 -2.16
N GLU A 89 21.43 -14.35 -3.20
CA GLU A 89 22.32 -15.51 -3.41
C GLU A 89 23.78 -15.08 -3.39
N ARG A 90 24.15 -14.04 -4.15
CA ARG A 90 25.52 -13.51 -4.17
C ARG A 90 25.95 -12.96 -2.81
N LYS A 91 25.05 -12.31 -2.06
CA LYS A 91 25.34 -11.82 -0.71
C LYS A 91 25.66 -12.96 0.26
N MET A 92 25.09 -14.14 0.04
CA MET A 92 25.39 -15.35 0.79
C MET A 92 26.60 -16.14 0.25
N GLY A 93 27.22 -15.68 -0.85
CA GLY A 93 28.30 -16.38 -1.51
C GLY A 93 27.86 -17.70 -2.16
N TRP A 94 26.57 -17.84 -2.49
CA TRP A 94 26.06 -19.04 -3.16
C TRP A 94 26.39 -19.03 -4.63
N ASP A 95 26.85 -20.17 -5.13
CA ASP A 95 26.96 -20.43 -6.56
C ASP A 95 25.60 -20.92 -7.12
N PRO A 96 25.43 -20.97 -8.46
CA PRO A 96 24.17 -21.39 -9.06
C PRO A 96 23.74 -22.82 -8.70
N ALA A 97 24.70 -23.72 -8.44
CA ALA A 97 24.39 -25.11 -8.08
C ALA A 97 23.79 -25.20 -6.67
N THR A 98 24.38 -24.47 -5.73
CA THR A 98 23.90 -24.35 -4.35
C THR A 98 22.52 -23.70 -4.30
N ALA A 99 22.34 -22.60 -5.05
CA ALA A 99 21.05 -21.92 -5.16
C ALA A 99 19.95 -22.84 -5.71
N LEU A 100 20.24 -23.61 -6.76
CA LEU A 100 19.31 -24.58 -7.34
C LEU A 100 18.93 -25.68 -6.33
N GLN A 101 19.91 -26.21 -5.59
CA GLN A 101 19.65 -27.22 -4.57
C GLN A 101 18.80 -26.66 -3.42
N ALA A 102 19.11 -25.46 -2.95
CA ALA A 102 18.36 -24.79 -1.89
C ALA A 102 16.91 -24.50 -2.33
N TYR A 103 16.71 -23.98 -3.54
CA TYR A 103 15.39 -23.78 -4.10
C TYR A 103 14.60 -25.08 -4.21
N GLY A 104 15.22 -26.16 -4.69
CA GLY A 104 14.60 -27.48 -4.77
C GLY A 104 14.13 -27.99 -3.40
N GLY A 105 14.94 -27.82 -2.36
CA GLY A 105 14.57 -28.19 -0.99
C GLY A 105 13.39 -27.37 -0.44
N ILE A 106 13.41 -26.06 -0.64
CA ILE A 106 12.31 -25.18 -0.19
C ILE A 106 11.03 -25.45 -0.98
N LYS A 107 11.11 -25.65 -2.29
CA LYS A 107 9.94 -26.01 -3.11
C LYS A 107 9.33 -27.33 -2.65
N ALA A 108 10.13 -28.35 -2.36
CA ALA A 108 9.64 -29.61 -1.81
C ALA A 108 8.98 -29.41 -0.43
N SER A 109 9.56 -28.56 0.42
CA SER A 109 8.96 -28.21 1.72
C SER A 109 7.60 -27.53 1.56
N VAL A 110 7.49 -26.52 0.70
CA VAL A 110 6.21 -25.85 0.39
C VAL A 110 5.21 -26.83 -0.18
N GLN A 111 5.63 -27.69 -1.12
CA GLN A 111 4.73 -28.69 -1.68
C GLN A 111 4.21 -29.66 -0.62
N SER A 112 5.02 -30.02 0.37
CA SER A 112 4.62 -30.92 1.46
C SER A 112 3.55 -30.34 2.38
N THR A 113 3.41 -29.00 2.42
CA THR A 113 2.34 -28.34 3.19
C THR A 113 1.01 -28.28 2.44
N ASN A 114 0.96 -28.74 1.19
CA ASN A 114 -0.21 -28.67 0.31
C ASN A 114 -0.84 -27.26 0.29
N PRO A 115 -0.15 -26.26 -0.31
CA PRO A 115 -0.63 -24.88 -0.30
C PRO A 115 -2.02 -24.78 -0.93
N ASP A 116 -2.88 -23.96 -0.34
CA ASP A 116 -4.22 -23.72 -0.85
C ASP A 116 -4.15 -22.77 -2.04
N CYS A 117 -4.27 -23.32 -3.24
CA CYS A 117 -4.22 -22.56 -4.49
C CYS A 117 -5.51 -21.79 -4.81
N THR A 118 -6.56 -21.90 -3.99
CA THR A 118 -7.84 -21.23 -4.21
C THR A 118 -7.69 -19.72 -4.11
N ASP A 119 -8.30 -18.97 -5.03
CA ASP A 119 -8.27 -17.51 -4.97
C ASP A 119 -8.84 -16.99 -3.63
N GLY A 120 -8.12 -16.06 -3.01
CA GLY A 120 -8.47 -15.53 -1.69
C GLY A 120 -8.06 -16.42 -0.51
N SER A 121 -7.38 -17.56 -0.74
CA SER A 121 -6.73 -18.29 0.35
C SER A 121 -5.61 -17.44 0.99
N PRO A 122 -5.18 -17.74 2.23
CA PRO A 122 -4.03 -17.08 2.83
C PRO A 122 -2.75 -17.22 2.00
N ASP A 123 -2.54 -18.38 1.38
CA ASP A 123 -1.35 -18.64 0.55
C ASP A 123 -1.37 -17.78 -0.73
N ARG A 124 -2.53 -17.67 -1.38
CA ARG A 124 -2.71 -16.80 -2.56
C ARG A 124 -2.59 -15.33 -2.18
N GLN A 125 -3.20 -14.89 -1.08
CA GLN A 125 -3.08 -13.52 -0.59
C GLN A 125 -1.62 -13.16 -0.23
N GLY A 126 -0.87 -14.11 0.33
CA GLY A 126 0.55 -13.92 0.61
C GLY A 126 1.38 -13.70 -0.65
N VAL A 127 1.15 -14.50 -1.69
CA VAL A 127 1.78 -14.29 -3.00
C VAL A 127 1.38 -12.94 -3.59
N ASP A 128 0.09 -12.60 -3.61
CA ASP A 128 -0.41 -11.35 -4.16
C ASP A 128 0.20 -10.13 -3.46
N ALA A 129 0.37 -10.20 -2.13
CA ALA A 129 1.04 -9.16 -1.36
C ALA A 129 2.50 -8.97 -1.82
N VAL A 130 3.26 -10.04 -2.04
CA VAL A 130 4.63 -9.96 -2.55
C VAL A 130 4.64 -9.40 -3.97
N LEU A 131 3.77 -9.88 -4.87
CA LEU A 131 3.70 -9.40 -6.25
C LEU A 131 3.36 -7.91 -6.32
N SER A 132 2.52 -7.41 -5.40
CA SER A 132 2.17 -5.99 -5.32
C SER A 132 3.38 -5.09 -5.02
N VAL A 133 4.34 -5.56 -4.23
CA VAL A 133 5.60 -4.85 -3.95
C VAL A 133 6.40 -4.66 -5.22
N TYR A 134 6.47 -5.71 -6.04
CA TYR A 134 7.20 -5.67 -7.31
C TYR A 134 6.45 -4.90 -8.42
N ALA A 135 5.11 -4.86 -8.38
CA ALA A 135 4.31 -4.10 -9.33
C ALA A 135 4.47 -2.57 -9.15
N GLY A 136 4.75 -2.10 -7.93
CA GLY A 136 4.96 -0.68 -7.61
C GLY A 136 6.41 -0.20 -7.70
N ALA A 137 7.37 -1.11 -7.91
CA ALA A 137 8.80 -0.79 -7.96
C ALA A 137 9.30 -0.34 -9.36
N GLN A 138 8.38 -0.01 -10.26
CA GLN A 138 8.62 0.16 -11.70
C GLN A 138 8.47 1.62 -12.12
#